data_AF-A0A7C4M2I8-F1
#
_entry.id   AF-A0A7C4M2I8-F1
#
_cell.length_a   1.000
_cell.length_b   1.000
_cell.length_c   1.000
_cell.angle_alpha   90.00
_cell.angle_beta   90.00
_cell.angle_gamma   90.00
#
_symmetry.space_group_name_H-M   'P 1'
#
loop_
_entity.id
_entity.type
_entity.pdbx_description
1 polymer ?
#
loop_
_entity_poly.entity_id
_entity_poly.type
_entity_poly.pdbx_seq_one_letter_code
_entity_poly.pdbx_strand_id
1 'polypeptide(L)' 'MEKVYTKVFNLDGKEAGTVELPEVFMTPFRPDVIKRVVIAIQSHRIQPKGRDLYAGKRTTAESWGVGYGLARIPRLGTG' A
#
# COMPACT_ATOMS: atom_id res chain seq x y z
N MET A 1 30.60 -16.34 -17.52
CA MET A 1 29.58 -16.89 -16.60
C MET A 1 29.52 -18.39 -16.84
N GLU A 2 29.55 -19.19 -15.78
CA GLU A 2 29.52 -20.65 -15.89
C GLU A 2 28.12 -21.10 -16.31
N LYS A 3 28.00 -21.83 -17.42
CA LYS A 3 26.69 -22.30 -17.92
C LYS A 3 26.18 -23.41 -17.01
N VAL A 4 25.20 -23.10 -16.17
CA VAL A 4 24.55 -24.06 -15.28
C VAL A 4 23.37 -24.69 -16.02
N TYR A 5 23.20 -26.01 -15.90
CA TYR A 5 22.09 -26.75 -16.51
C TYR A 5 21.17 -27.32 -15.44
N THR A 6 19.86 -27.29 -15.68
CA THR A 6 18.84 -27.94 -14.84
C THR A 6 18.13 -29.05 -15.61
N LYS A 7 17.59 -30.01 -14.86
CA LYS A 7 16.79 -31.11 -15.40
C LYS A 7 15.35 -30.63 -15.67
N VAL A 8 14.74 -31.16 -16.72
CA VAL A 8 13.34 -30.97 -17.07
C VAL A 8 12.60 -32.28 -16.79
N PHE A 9 11.46 -32.19 -16.11
CA PHE A 9 10.64 -33.35 -15.76
C PHE A 9 9.41 -33.41 -16.66
N ASN A 10 9.02 -34.63 -17.07
CA ASN A 10 7.75 -34.88 -17.75
C ASN A 10 6.59 -34.98 -16.73
N LEU A 11 5.35 -35.13 -17.23
CA LEU A 11 4.15 -35.26 -16.39
C LEU A 11 4.19 -36.48 -15.45
N ASP A 12 4.93 -37.53 -15.82
CA ASP A 12 5.12 -38.74 -15.01
C ASP A 12 6.24 -38.61 -13.97
N GLY A 13 6.86 -37.42 -13.85
CA GLY A 13 7.97 -37.16 -12.93
C GLY A 13 9.31 -37.76 -13.36
N LYS A 14 9.42 -38.28 -14.59
CA LYS A 14 10.67 -38.78 -15.17
C LYS A 14 11.47 -37.66 -15.81
N GLU A 15 12.79 -37.79 -15.79
CA GLU A 15 13.71 -36.85 -16.44
C GLU A 15 13.52 -36.91 -17.95
N ALA A 16 13.09 -35.80 -18.54
CA ALA A 16 12.80 -35.66 -19.96
C ALA A 16 13.93 -34.99 -20.75
N GLY A 17 14.81 -34.25 -20.07
CA GLY A 17 15.94 -33.57 -20.69
C GLY A 17 16.64 -32.58 -19.76
N THR A 18 17.56 -31.80 -20.30
CA THR A 18 18.29 -30.74 -19.59
C THR A 18 18.20 -29.42 -20.34
N VAL A 19 18.14 -28.32 -19.59
CA VAL A 19 18.03 -26.95 -20.11
C VAL A 19 19.05 -26.04 -19.42
N GLU A 20 19.65 -25.13 -20.18
CA GLU A 20 20.57 -24.11 -19.67
C GLU A 20 19.80 -23.05 -18.85
N LEU A 21 20.28 -22.70 -17.66
CA LEU A 21 19.68 -21.64 -16.85
C LEU A 21 19.97 -20.27 -17.48
N PRO A 22 18.93 -19.42 -17.66
CA PRO A 22 19.12 -18.03 -18.06
C PRO A 22 19.99 -17.23 -17.08
N GLU A 23 20.66 -16.20 -17.58
CA GLU A 23 21.54 -15.31 -16.80
C GLU A 23 20.83 -14.65 -15.59
N VAL A 24 19.51 -14.48 -15.65
CA VAL A 24 18.70 -13.90 -14.57
C VAL A 24 18.87 -14.67 -13.24
N PHE A 25 19.07 -15.98 -13.28
CA PHE A 25 19.24 -16.79 -12.07
C PHE A 25 20.59 -16.56 -11.36
N MET A 26 21.57 -15.95 -12.04
CA MET A 26 22.86 -15.58 -11.45
C MET A 26 22.85 -14.18 -10.83
N THR A 27 21.74 -13.44 -10.95
CA THR A 27 21.65 -12.09 -10.40
C THR A 27 21.74 -12.10 -8.87
N PRO A 28 22.39 -11.10 -8.26
CA PRO A 28 22.56 -11.06 -6.82
C PRO A 28 21.21 -10.90 -6.11
N PHE A 29 20.98 -11.73 -5.09
CA PHE A 29 19.75 -11.68 -4.31
C PHE A 29 19.73 -10.45 -3.39
N ARG A 30 18.78 -9.54 -3.63
CA ARG A 30 18.61 -8.27 -2.89
C ARG A 30 17.25 -8.18 -2.19
N PRO A 31 17.09 -8.77 -0.98
CA PRO A 31 15.81 -8.80 -0.28
C PRO A 31 15.32 -7.40 0.12
N ASP A 32 16.23 -6.45 0.33
CA ASP A 32 15.97 -5.03 0.59
C ASP A 32 15.16 -4.38 -0.54
N VAL A 33 15.62 -4.55 -1.79
CA VAL A 33 14.97 -3.96 -2.97
C VAL A 33 13.66 -4.67 -3.26
N ILE A 34 13.66 -6.01 -3.23
CA ILE A 34 12.47 -6.82 -3.50
C ILE A 34 11.35 -6.42 -2.56
N LYS A 35 11.62 -6.34 -1.25
CA LYS A 35 10.63 -5.95 -0.24
C LYS A 35 10.09 -4.54 -0.50
N ARG A 36 10.97 -3.58 -0.76
CA ARG A 36 10.58 -2.18 -1.03
C ARG A 36 9.65 -2.06 -2.24
N VAL A 37 10.00 -2.73 -3.33
CA VAL A 37 9.22 -2.70 -4.58
C VAL A 37 7.86 -3.35 -4.40
N VAL A 38 7.80 -4.51 -3.73
CA VAL A 38 6.52 -5.21 -3.49
C VAL A 38 5.56 -4.36 -2.67
N ILE A 39 6.03 -3.71 -1.60
CA ILE A 39 5.20 -2.81 -0.77
C ILE A 39 4.66 -1.63 -1.58
N ALA A 40 5.50 -1.03 -2.44
CA ALA A 40 5.08 0.06 -3.31
C ALA A 40 4.00 -0.38 -4.32
N ILE A 41 4.20 -1.53 -4.97
CA ILE A 41 3.23 -2.10 -5.92
C ILE A 41 1.91 -2.44 -5.22
N GLN A 42 1.96 -3.00 -4.01
CA GLN A 42 0.76 -3.30 -3.22
C GLN A 42 -0.01 -2.02 -2.86
N SER A 43 0.72 -0.95 -2.50
CA SER A 43 0.13 0.33 -2.14
C SER A 43 -0.64 0.96 -3.30
N HIS A 44 -0.18 0.80 -4.55
CA HIS A 44 -0.89 1.28 -5.74
C HIS A 44 -2.24 0.58 -5.99
N ARG A 45 -2.49 -0.59 -5.39
CA ARG A 45 -3.77 -1.31 -5.54
C ARG A 45 -4.85 -0.82 -4.58
N ILE A 46 -4.51 0.05 -3.62
CA ILE A 46 -5.46 0.50 -2.60
C ILE A 46 -6.41 1.54 -3.21
N GLN A 47 -7.71 1.34 -3.00
CA GLN A 47 -8.72 2.34 -3.39
C GLN A 47 -8.62 3.57 -2.47
N PRO A 48 -8.51 4.81 -3.01
CA PRO A 48 -8.55 6.02 -2.23
C PRO A 48 -9.89 6.14 -1.48
N LYS A 49 -9.80 6.49 -0.19
CA LYS A 49 -10.96 6.68 0.68
C LYS A 49 -10.79 7.97 1.47
N GLY A 50 -11.89 8.69 1.68
CA GLY A 50 -11.89 9.97 2.37
C GLY A 50 -13.25 10.30 2.97
N ARG A 51 -13.28 11.28 3.88
CA ARG A 51 -14.51 11.88 4.42
C ARG A 51 -14.92 13.07 3.56
N ASP A 52 -16.19 13.48 3.64
CA ASP A 52 -16.67 14.71 3.01
C ASP A 52 -15.88 15.93 3.53
N LEU A 53 -15.45 16.81 2.61
CA LEU A 53 -14.69 18.03 2.92
C LEU A 53 -15.41 18.95 3.91
N TYR A 54 -16.75 18.94 3.90
CA TYR A 54 -17.58 19.76 4.78
C TYR A 54 -18.14 19.01 5.99
N ALA A 55 -17.69 17.77 6.24
CA ALA A 55 -18.11 17.02 7.42
C ALA A 55 -17.79 17.84 8.70
N GLY A 56 -18.84 18.15 9.49
CA GLY A 56 -18.73 18.97 10.70
C GLY A 56 -18.61 20.49 10.50
N LYS A 57 -18.54 20.98 9.25
CA LYS A 57 -18.42 22.42 8.92
C LYS A 57 -19.69 23.05 8.34
N ARG A 58 -20.73 22.25 8.04
CA ARG A 58 -22.00 22.76 7.49
C ARG A 58 -22.90 23.47 8.51
N THR A 59 -22.47 23.59 9.76
CA THR A 59 -23.22 24.25 10.82
C THR A 59 -22.89 25.74 10.87
N THR A 60 -23.90 26.57 11.09
CA THR A 60 -23.76 28.03 11.31
C THR A 60 -23.35 28.37 12.74
N ALA A 61 -22.68 27.44 13.43
CA ALA A 61 -22.39 27.57 14.85
C ALA A 61 -21.37 28.69 15.10
N GLU A 62 -21.67 29.58 16.04
CA GLU A 62 -20.81 30.69 16.43
C GLU A 62 -20.50 30.64 17.93
N SER A 63 -19.38 31.24 18.32
CA SER A 63 -18.99 31.32 19.73
C SER A 63 -19.51 32.63 20.32
N TRP A 64 -20.14 32.57 21.50
CA TRP A 64 -20.71 33.74 22.18
C TRP A 64 -19.67 34.68 22.81
N GLY A 65 -18.38 34.33 22.78
CA GLY A 65 -17.32 35.19 23.31
C GLY A 65 -17.20 35.17 24.84
N VAL A 66 -16.66 36.23 25.42
CA VAL A 66 -16.40 36.37 26.86
C VAL A 66 -17.62 36.92 27.60
N GLY A 67 -17.68 36.74 28.93
CA GLY A 67 -18.72 37.36 29.77
C GLY A 67 -19.91 36.47 30.14
N TYR A 68 -19.96 35.22 29.64
CA TYR A 68 -21.07 34.30 29.89
C TYR A 68 -20.77 33.17 30.90
N GLY A 69 -19.56 33.12 31.49
CA GLY A 69 -19.15 32.02 32.36
C GLY A 69 -19.10 30.64 31.68
N LEU A 70 -19.15 30.61 30.34
CA LEU A 70 -19.21 29.41 29.52
C LEU A 70 -17.93 29.20 28.71
N ALA A 71 -17.70 27.95 28.29
CA ALA A 71 -16.61 27.61 27.37
C ALA A 71 -16.82 28.29 26.00
N ARG A 72 -15.73 28.77 25.38
CA ARG A 72 -15.72 29.54 24.12
C ARG A 72 -15.85 28.68 22.84
N ILE A 73 -16.58 27.56 22.90
CA ILE A 73 -16.80 26.65 21.77
C ILE A 73 -17.96 27.20 20.89
N PRO A 74 -17.90 27.07 19.55
CA PRO A 74 -19.02 27.39 18.68
C PRO A 74 -20.26 26.55 19.01
N ARG A 75 -21.42 27.19 19.16
CA ARG A 75 -22.71 26.54 19.45
C ARG A 75 -23.73 26.89 18.38
N LEU A 76 -24.70 26.00 18.17
CA LEU A 76 -25.84 26.29 17.30
C LEU A 76 -26.65 27.44 17.91
N GLY A 77 -26.97 28.44 17.09
CA GLY A 77 -27.76 29.60 17.51
C GLY A 77 -29.27 29.34 17.59
N THR A 78 -29.73 28.16 17.16
CA THR A 78 -31.13 27.75 17.22
C THR A 78 -31.40 26.93 18.48
N GLY A 79 -32.19 27.52 19.37
CA GLY A 79 -33.02 26.86 20.38
C GLY A 79 -34.46 27.25 20.15
#